data_AF-A0A7W0RZC1-F1
#
_entry.id   AF-A0A7W0RZC1-F1
#
_cell.length_a   1.000
_cell.length_b   1.000
_cell.length_c   1.000
_cell.angle_alpha   90.00
_cell.angle_beta   90.00
_cell.angle_gamma   90.00
#
_symmetry.space_group_name_H-M   'P 1'
#
loop_
_entity.id
_entity.type
_entity.pdbx_description
1 polymer ?
#
loop_
_entity_poly.entity_id
_entity_poly.type
_entity_poly.pdbx_seq_one_letter_code
_entity_poly.pdbx_strand_id
1 'polypeptide(L)'
;MRTPIEIGVLFSRSGSYALLGETCRHGALRAIAEIEADSSLPFRFIPVEFDPGGNVDRYRPLCAQILGTTRARHIVGCVTSWSRKEVIPELEKAGGTLWYPCPYEGFEASEHVVYAHACPNQHLLPLLRWTFPRFGRRGYLVGSNYIWGWEVGRVARDLILDAGGEALGDRYVPIGDTDVDRLVAEIRATRPNFVLNSLIGPSSYAFLEAYAALGREDPYFTAATSPVLSCNLTESELGALGDSGEGLISAGPYFRDPNLPGAFGSSFEAAAYGAVRTLAAKLGAGRPDADLATLLARPTNGGLKLDARTQHAVLPVAIAQVRDGVFRTLARWEDVAPDPYLSRRDSCPASSRPPLSVVS
;
A
#
# COMPACT_ATOMS: atom_id res chain seq x y z
N MET A 1 16.64 33.32 10.17
CA MET A 1 15.22 32.86 10.19
C MET A 1 15.08 31.73 9.18
N ARG A 2 14.39 30.63 9.52
CA ARG A 2 14.21 29.48 8.63
C ARG A 2 13.11 29.76 7.60
N THR A 3 13.32 29.36 6.35
CA THR A 3 12.36 29.55 5.24
C THR A 3 11.11 28.68 5.46
N PRO A 4 9.90 29.24 5.51
CA PRO A 4 8.68 28.44 5.55
C PRO A 4 8.38 27.85 4.17
N ILE A 5 8.07 26.54 4.13
CA ILE A 5 7.65 25.83 2.91
C ILE A 5 6.31 25.18 3.20
N GLU A 6 5.28 25.56 2.45
CA GLU A 6 3.94 24.98 2.58
C GLU A 6 3.89 23.60 1.88
N ILE A 7 3.33 22.61 2.57
CA ILE A 7 3.18 21.23 2.07
C ILE A 7 1.71 20.85 2.17
N GLY A 8 1.11 20.44 1.07
CA GLY A 8 -0.26 19.93 1.06
C GLY A 8 -0.36 18.57 1.76
N VAL A 9 -1.38 18.38 2.58
CA VAL A 9 -1.73 17.10 3.18
C VAL A 9 -3.16 16.77 2.79
N LEU A 10 -3.34 15.71 1.99
CA LEU A 10 -4.63 15.38 1.36
C LEU A 10 -5.01 13.92 1.64
N PHE A 11 -5.44 13.65 2.87
CA PHE A 11 -5.93 12.35 3.31
C PHE A 11 -7.35 12.45 3.83
N SER A 12 -8.15 11.41 3.55
CA SER A 12 -9.51 11.31 4.10
C SER A 12 -9.47 10.93 5.57
N ARG A 13 -10.22 11.65 6.39
CA ARG A 13 -10.36 11.40 7.84
C ARG A 13 -11.70 10.75 8.20
N SER A 14 -12.54 10.53 7.20
CA SER A 14 -13.85 9.90 7.30
C SER A 14 -14.14 9.04 6.06
N GLY A 15 -15.21 8.25 6.10
CA GLY A 15 -15.60 7.32 5.04
C GLY A 15 -14.83 5.99 5.06
N SER A 16 -15.01 5.19 4.01
CA SER A 16 -14.63 3.77 3.98
C SER A 16 -13.14 3.48 4.13
N TYR A 17 -12.26 4.46 3.95
CA TYR A 17 -10.80 4.29 4.07
C TYR A 17 -10.18 5.28 5.08
N ALA A 18 -10.97 5.73 6.06
CA ALA A 18 -10.54 6.67 7.10
C ALA A 18 -9.37 6.14 7.94
N LEU A 19 -9.37 4.85 8.31
CA LEU A 19 -8.28 4.27 9.12
C LEU A 19 -6.93 4.31 8.39
N LEU A 20 -6.93 4.03 7.09
CA LEU A 20 -5.75 4.12 6.24
C LEU A 20 -5.32 5.59 6.07
N GLY A 21 -6.28 6.48 5.79
CA GLY A 21 -6.03 7.91 5.62
C GLY A 21 -5.47 8.57 6.87
N GLU A 22 -6.02 8.29 8.05
CA GLU A 22 -5.52 8.84 9.32
C GLU A 22 -4.13 8.29 9.66
N THR A 23 -3.87 7.01 9.37
CA THR A 23 -2.54 6.43 9.59
C THR A 23 -1.48 7.07 8.70
N CYS A 24 -1.78 7.31 7.41
CA CYS A 24 -0.89 8.09 6.54
C CYS A 24 -0.72 9.53 7.02
N ARG A 25 -1.82 10.18 7.41
CA ARG A 25 -1.81 11.55 7.93
C ARG A 25 -0.90 11.66 9.16
N HIS A 26 -1.02 10.72 10.10
CA HIS A 26 -0.18 10.68 11.29
C HIS A 26 1.30 10.57 10.93
N GLY A 27 1.68 9.66 10.03
CA GLY A 27 3.07 9.50 9.58
C GLY A 27 3.62 10.77 8.93
N ALA A 28 2.82 11.41 8.06
CA ALA A 28 3.19 12.65 7.40
C ALA A 28 3.39 13.81 8.40
N LEU A 29 2.42 14.01 9.30
CA LEU A 29 2.48 15.09 10.29
C LEU A 29 3.58 14.89 11.32
N ARG A 30 3.87 13.63 11.70
CA ARG A 30 5.02 13.29 12.53
C ARG A 30 6.33 13.73 11.87
N ALA A 31 6.55 13.37 10.61
CA ALA A 31 7.74 13.79 9.88
C ALA A 31 7.85 15.32 9.75
N ILE A 32 6.74 16.00 9.48
CA ILE A 32 6.66 17.46 9.42
C ILE A 32 7.06 18.09 10.75
N ALA A 33 6.53 17.59 11.87
CA ALA A 33 6.84 18.09 13.21
C ALA A 33 8.31 17.89 13.57
N GLU A 34 8.89 16.73 13.23
CA GLU A 34 10.33 16.48 13.45
C GLU A 34 11.23 17.41 12.61
N ILE A 35 10.83 17.69 11.36
CA ILE A 35 11.53 18.67 10.51
C ILE A 35 11.40 20.08 11.08
N GLU A 36 10.23 20.45 11.59
CA GLU A 36 10.02 21.73 12.25
C GLU A 36 10.87 21.86 13.53
N ALA A 37 11.05 20.78 14.30
CA ALA A 37 11.90 20.78 15.49
C ALA A 37 13.41 20.85 15.17
N ASP A 38 13.83 20.40 13.97
CA ASP A 38 15.24 20.41 13.56
C ASP A 38 15.72 21.81 13.16
N SER A 39 16.41 22.49 14.07
CA SER A 39 16.97 23.83 13.84
C SER A 39 18.17 23.86 12.88
N SER A 40 18.75 22.71 12.53
CA SER A 40 19.87 22.62 11.59
C SER A 40 19.43 22.82 10.14
N LEU A 41 18.15 22.57 9.84
CA LEU A 41 17.58 22.75 8.50
C LEU A 41 17.31 24.23 8.20
N PRO A 42 17.68 24.73 7.00
CA PRO A 42 17.47 26.13 6.62
C PRO A 42 15.99 26.47 6.36
N PHE A 43 15.12 25.47 6.35
CA PHE A 43 13.68 25.59 6.13
C PHE A 43 12.87 24.89 7.23
N ARG A 44 11.57 25.16 7.28
CA ARG A 44 10.56 24.42 8.05
C ARG A 44 9.34 24.14 7.18
N PHE A 45 8.62 23.07 7.46
CA PHE A 45 7.38 22.73 6.77
C PHE A 45 6.17 23.31 7.49
N ILE A 46 5.20 23.81 6.72
CA ILE A 46 3.91 24.29 7.19
C ILE A 46 2.83 23.45 6.50
N PRO A 47 2.12 22.56 7.23
CA PRO A 47 1.11 21.70 6.61
C PRO A 47 -0.12 22.53 6.21
N VAL A 48 -0.59 22.33 4.97
CA VAL A 48 -1.88 22.81 4.47
C VAL A 48 -2.78 21.60 4.28
N GLU A 49 -3.68 21.38 5.24
CA GLU A 49 -4.49 20.16 5.25
C GLU A 49 -5.89 20.38 4.68
N PHE A 50 -6.33 19.46 3.83
CA PHE A 50 -7.74 19.35 3.42
C PHE A 50 -8.20 17.89 3.55
N ASP A 51 -9.45 17.71 3.99
CA ASP A 51 -10.09 16.40 4.16
C ASP A 51 -11.10 16.14 3.03
N PRO A 52 -10.82 15.19 2.11
CA PRO A 52 -11.76 14.77 1.08
C PRO A 52 -12.97 13.99 1.61
N GLY A 53 -12.91 13.50 2.85
CA GLY A 53 -14.03 12.86 3.55
C GLY A 53 -14.50 11.55 2.91
N GLY A 54 -13.57 10.74 2.42
CA GLY A 54 -13.88 9.45 1.79
C GLY A 54 -14.51 9.58 0.40
N ASN A 55 -14.69 10.80 -0.10
CA ASN A 55 -15.29 11.07 -1.41
C ASN A 55 -14.21 11.40 -2.43
N VAL A 56 -14.13 10.57 -3.47
CA VAL A 56 -13.14 10.70 -4.54
C VAL A 56 -13.31 11.98 -5.36
N ASP A 57 -14.55 12.44 -5.58
CA ASP A 57 -14.86 13.66 -6.35
C ASP A 57 -14.34 14.92 -5.66
N ARG A 58 -14.01 14.84 -4.37
CA ARG A 58 -13.45 15.95 -3.60
C ARG A 58 -11.93 16.05 -3.73
N TYR A 59 -11.22 15.00 -4.14
CA TYR A 59 -9.75 15.02 -4.20
C TYR A 59 -9.23 16.02 -5.23
N ARG A 60 -9.76 16.00 -6.45
CA ARG A 60 -9.37 16.92 -7.52
C ARG A 60 -9.57 18.40 -7.17
N PRO A 61 -10.78 18.88 -6.78
CA PRO A 61 -10.98 20.28 -6.45
C PRO A 61 -10.18 20.73 -5.23
N LEU A 62 -9.98 19.86 -4.22
CA LEU A 62 -9.16 20.18 -3.06
C LEU A 62 -7.67 20.27 -3.42
N CYS A 63 -7.17 19.39 -4.30
CA CYS A 63 -5.83 19.48 -4.86
C CYS A 63 -5.62 20.82 -5.59
N ALA A 64 -6.54 21.17 -6.49
CA ALA A 64 -6.52 22.45 -7.20
C ALA A 64 -6.55 23.66 -6.23
N GLN A 65 -7.34 23.57 -5.16
CA GLN A 65 -7.40 24.60 -4.13
C GLN A 65 -6.06 24.74 -3.39
N ILE A 66 -5.42 23.65 -2.97
CA ILE A 66 -4.09 23.68 -2.35
C ILE A 66 -3.09 24.38 -3.29
N LEU A 67 -3.01 23.95 -4.54
CA LEU A 67 -2.01 24.43 -5.50
C LEU A 67 -2.27 25.87 -5.96
N GLY A 68 -3.54 26.29 -6.01
CA GLY A 68 -3.95 27.61 -6.51
C GLY A 68 -4.08 28.70 -5.45
N THR A 69 -4.35 28.34 -4.18
CA THR A 69 -4.56 29.33 -3.09
C THR A 69 -3.40 29.41 -2.10
N THR A 70 -2.44 28.49 -2.20
CA THR A 70 -1.25 28.45 -1.35
C THR A 70 0.03 28.41 -2.19
N ARG A 71 1.19 28.47 -1.52
CA ARG A 71 2.52 28.28 -2.13
C ARG A 71 2.94 26.81 -2.15
N ALA A 72 2.10 25.89 -1.70
CA ALA A 72 2.42 24.47 -1.74
C ALA A 72 2.64 24.00 -3.18
N ARG A 73 3.74 23.26 -3.39
CA ARG A 73 4.05 22.56 -4.65
C ARG A 73 4.24 21.06 -4.46
N HIS A 74 4.28 20.61 -3.21
CA HIS A 74 4.33 19.20 -2.85
C HIS A 74 3.10 18.86 -2.03
N ILE A 75 2.44 17.77 -2.39
CA ILE A 75 1.31 17.21 -1.67
C ILE A 75 1.69 15.81 -1.23
N VAL A 76 1.56 15.49 0.06
CA VAL A 76 1.54 14.12 0.56
C VAL A 76 0.07 13.74 0.73
N GLY A 77 -0.37 12.68 0.07
CA GLY A 77 -1.81 12.44 0.03
C GLY A 77 -2.24 11.26 -0.82
N CYS A 78 -3.57 11.19 -0.96
CA CYS A 78 -4.29 10.09 -1.60
C CYS A 78 -4.15 8.76 -0.83
N VAL A 79 -5.18 7.93 -0.94
CA VAL A 79 -5.19 6.59 -0.33
C VAL A 79 -5.56 5.55 -1.36
N THR A 80 -6.64 5.81 -2.10
CA THR A 80 -7.07 4.94 -3.19
C THR A 80 -6.35 5.33 -4.47
N SER A 81 -6.04 4.34 -5.31
CA SER A 81 -5.53 4.60 -6.66
C SER A 81 -6.45 5.50 -7.49
N TRP A 82 -7.76 5.43 -7.27
CA TRP A 82 -8.71 6.35 -7.90
C TRP A 82 -8.46 7.81 -7.47
N SER A 83 -8.30 8.08 -6.17
CA SER A 83 -7.96 9.43 -5.70
C SER A 83 -6.64 9.96 -6.27
N ARG A 84 -5.64 9.09 -6.46
CA ARG A 84 -4.38 9.44 -7.13
C ARG A 84 -4.63 9.88 -8.58
N LYS A 85 -5.39 9.10 -9.35
CA LYS A 85 -5.74 9.42 -10.74
C LYS A 85 -6.48 10.75 -10.87
N GLU A 86 -7.36 11.07 -9.93
CA GLU A 86 -8.11 12.35 -9.91
C GLU A 86 -7.22 13.58 -9.73
N VAL A 87 -6.13 13.47 -8.95
CA VAL A 87 -5.27 14.64 -8.66
C VAL A 87 -4.17 14.87 -9.68
N ILE A 88 -3.75 13.84 -10.44
CA ILE A 88 -2.67 13.93 -11.44
C ILE A 88 -2.85 15.11 -12.42
N PRO A 89 -4.02 15.31 -13.05
CA PRO A 89 -4.19 16.42 -13.99
C PRO A 89 -4.00 17.81 -13.37
N GLU A 90 -4.33 17.99 -12.09
CA GLU A 90 -4.13 19.28 -11.41
C GLU A 90 -2.67 19.50 -11.03
N LEU A 91 -1.93 18.43 -10.71
CA LEU A 91 -0.48 18.48 -10.49
C LEU A 91 0.25 18.87 -11.77
N GLU A 92 -0.09 18.25 -12.90
CA GLU A 92 0.47 18.56 -14.22
C GLU A 92 0.24 20.03 -14.59
N LYS A 93 -1.00 20.50 -14.43
CA LYS A 93 -1.38 21.89 -14.73
C LYS A 93 -0.63 22.92 -13.87
N ALA A 94 -0.40 22.62 -12.59
CA ALA A 94 0.18 23.56 -11.64
C ALA A 94 1.69 23.37 -11.41
N GLY A 95 2.32 22.38 -12.04
CA GLY A 95 3.70 22.00 -11.76
C GLY A 95 3.89 21.48 -10.33
N GLY A 96 2.87 20.81 -9.77
CA GLY A 96 2.90 20.21 -8.45
C GLY A 96 3.42 18.77 -8.46
N THR A 97 3.77 18.26 -7.28
CA THR A 97 4.18 16.86 -7.09
C THR A 97 3.34 16.21 -5.99
N LEU A 98 2.82 15.02 -6.27
CA LEU A 98 2.27 14.13 -5.27
C LEU A 98 3.33 13.16 -4.77
N TRP A 99 3.38 12.99 -3.46
CA TRP A 99 4.11 11.94 -2.78
C TRP A 99 3.09 10.94 -2.26
N TYR A 100 2.99 9.80 -2.94
CA TYR A 100 1.94 8.80 -2.77
C TYR A 100 2.41 7.63 -1.89
N PRO A 101 1.92 7.48 -0.65
CA PRO A 101 2.46 6.53 0.33
C PRO A 101 1.68 5.22 0.46
N CYS A 102 0.87 4.84 -0.54
CA CYS A 102 0.00 3.67 -0.48
C CYS A 102 0.37 2.64 -1.56
N PRO A 103 0.18 1.33 -1.31
CA PRO A 103 0.40 0.31 -2.34
C PRO A 103 -0.56 0.54 -3.52
N TYR A 104 -0.16 0.08 -4.71
CA TYR A 104 -0.98 0.23 -5.90
C TYR A 104 -0.74 -0.85 -6.94
N GLU A 105 -1.58 -0.83 -7.97
CA GLU A 105 -1.70 -1.84 -9.01
C GLU A 105 -0.56 -1.91 -10.03
N GLY A 106 0.36 -0.95 -10.06
CA GLY A 106 1.37 -0.86 -11.12
C GLY A 106 0.90 -0.08 -12.35
N PHE A 107 1.62 -0.26 -13.45
CA PHE A 107 1.30 0.26 -14.80
C PHE A 107 1.13 1.78 -14.88
N GLU A 108 1.83 2.51 -14.01
CA GLU A 108 1.87 3.97 -14.00
C GLU A 108 3.28 4.45 -13.67
N ALA A 109 3.74 5.47 -14.39
CA ALA A 109 4.84 6.32 -14.01
C ALA A 109 4.44 7.74 -14.47
N SER A 110 4.60 8.73 -13.58
CA SER A 110 4.20 10.12 -13.84
C SER A 110 5.34 11.02 -13.45
N GLU A 111 5.56 12.09 -14.22
CA GLU A 111 6.56 13.13 -13.91
C GLU A 111 6.17 14.00 -12.69
N HIS A 112 4.98 13.76 -12.13
CA HIS A 112 4.41 14.50 -11.01
C HIS A 112 4.10 13.63 -9.80
N VAL A 113 4.52 12.36 -9.76
CA VAL A 113 4.20 11.43 -8.67
C VAL A 113 5.43 10.65 -8.22
N VAL A 114 5.78 10.79 -6.94
CA VAL A 114 6.70 9.87 -6.25
C VAL A 114 5.91 8.76 -5.58
N TYR A 115 6.23 7.51 -5.91
CA TYR A 115 5.56 6.33 -5.35
C TYR A 115 6.39 5.79 -4.19
N ALA A 116 5.95 6.10 -2.97
CA ALA A 116 6.67 5.81 -1.73
C ALA A 116 6.29 4.46 -1.10
N HIS A 117 5.49 3.64 -1.79
CA HIS A 117 5.06 2.32 -1.34
C HIS A 117 5.13 1.31 -2.49
N ALA A 118 4.84 0.05 -2.18
CA ALA A 118 5.07 -1.11 -3.02
C ALA A 118 4.21 -1.10 -4.29
N CYS A 119 4.84 -1.49 -5.40
CA CYS A 119 4.17 -1.86 -6.66
C CYS A 119 4.13 -3.40 -6.83
N PRO A 120 3.48 -3.97 -7.86
CA PRO A 120 3.12 -5.40 -7.88
C PRO A 120 4.27 -6.40 -7.67
N ASN A 121 5.49 -6.09 -8.14
CA ASN A 121 6.65 -6.97 -7.91
C ASN A 121 7.17 -6.94 -6.46
N GLN A 122 6.72 -5.97 -5.66
CA GLN A 122 7.07 -5.74 -4.26
C GLN A 122 5.96 -6.16 -3.27
N HIS A 123 4.81 -6.66 -3.74
CA HIS A 123 3.78 -7.25 -2.88
C HIS A 123 3.13 -8.50 -3.51
N LEU A 124 2.38 -8.35 -4.60
CA LEU A 124 1.52 -9.39 -5.15
C LEU A 124 2.32 -10.58 -5.71
N LEU A 125 3.33 -10.30 -6.54
CA LEU A 125 4.16 -11.33 -7.15
C LEU A 125 4.90 -12.19 -6.10
N PRO A 126 5.64 -11.61 -5.12
CA PRO A 126 6.29 -12.41 -4.08
C PRO A 126 5.28 -13.16 -3.20
N LEU A 127 4.11 -12.55 -2.89
CA LEU A 127 3.05 -13.21 -2.12
C LEU A 127 2.52 -14.47 -2.80
N LEU A 128 2.16 -14.38 -4.08
CA LEU A 128 1.65 -15.53 -4.84
C LEU A 128 2.73 -16.60 -5.04
N ARG A 129 3.97 -16.21 -5.34
CA ARG A 129 5.10 -17.15 -5.45
C ARG A 129 5.39 -17.89 -4.15
N TRP A 130 5.21 -17.22 -3.01
CA TRP A 130 5.33 -17.85 -1.70
C TRP A 130 4.13 -18.78 -1.40
N THR A 131 2.94 -18.41 -1.82
CA THR A 131 1.68 -19.14 -1.58
C THR A 131 1.61 -20.44 -2.37
N PHE A 132 1.91 -20.41 -3.67
CA PHE A 132 1.72 -21.55 -4.58
C PHE A 132 2.34 -22.88 -4.13
N PRO A 133 3.60 -22.94 -3.67
CA PRO A 133 4.18 -24.20 -3.19
C PRO A 133 3.64 -24.66 -1.83
N ARG A 134 2.91 -23.81 -1.09
CA ARG A 134 2.42 -24.08 0.27
C ARG A 134 0.97 -24.52 0.31
N PHE A 135 0.12 -23.85 -0.47
CA PHE A 135 -1.34 -24.05 -0.42
C PHE A 135 -1.90 -24.59 -1.73
N GLY A 136 -1.19 -24.40 -2.85
CA GLY A 136 -1.66 -24.75 -4.19
C GLY A 136 -1.95 -23.51 -5.04
N ARG A 137 -2.53 -23.74 -6.23
CA ARG A 137 -2.64 -22.72 -7.29
C ARG A 137 -4.08 -22.46 -7.72
N ARG A 138 -5.08 -22.98 -6.99
CA ARG A 138 -6.49 -22.68 -7.25
C ARG A 138 -6.96 -21.55 -6.34
N GLY A 139 -6.93 -20.32 -6.84
CA GLY A 139 -7.25 -19.11 -6.06
C GLY A 139 -8.67 -18.62 -6.28
N TYR A 140 -9.27 -17.96 -5.29
CA TYR A 140 -10.47 -17.14 -5.47
C TYR A 140 -10.11 -15.67 -5.28
N LEU A 141 -10.54 -14.79 -6.18
CA LEU A 141 -10.17 -13.38 -6.19
C LEU A 141 -11.36 -12.51 -5.77
N VAL A 142 -11.13 -11.62 -4.81
CA VAL A 142 -12.13 -10.67 -4.31
C VAL A 142 -11.51 -9.28 -4.27
N GLY A 143 -12.19 -8.27 -4.78
CA GLY A 143 -11.69 -6.89 -4.75
C GLY A 143 -12.79 -5.86 -4.59
N SER A 144 -12.41 -4.64 -4.21
CA SER A 144 -13.34 -3.52 -4.27
C SER A 144 -13.52 -3.07 -5.72
N ASN A 145 -14.72 -2.63 -6.10
CA ASN A 145 -15.11 -2.30 -7.47
C ASN A 145 -14.55 -0.96 -7.94
N TYR A 146 -13.22 -0.89 -8.08
CA TYR A 146 -12.46 0.23 -8.62
C TYR A 146 -11.09 -0.25 -9.12
N ILE A 147 -10.29 0.65 -9.71
CA ILE A 147 -9.04 0.32 -10.42
C ILE A 147 -8.08 -0.61 -9.66
N TRP A 148 -7.89 -0.42 -8.35
CA TRP A 148 -7.03 -1.32 -7.54
C TRP A 148 -7.54 -2.75 -7.56
N GLY A 149 -8.84 -2.96 -7.27
CA GLY A 149 -9.41 -4.31 -7.22
C GLY A 149 -9.35 -4.99 -8.58
N TRP A 150 -9.71 -4.28 -9.65
CA TRP A 150 -9.69 -4.82 -11.01
C TRP A 150 -8.28 -5.18 -11.49
N GLU A 151 -7.31 -4.28 -11.31
CA GLU A 151 -5.96 -4.50 -11.82
C GLU A 151 -5.18 -5.51 -10.96
N VAL A 152 -5.32 -5.48 -9.64
CA VAL A 152 -4.73 -6.53 -8.77
C VAL A 152 -5.35 -7.89 -9.08
N GLY A 153 -6.67 -7.96 -9.27
CA GLY A 153 -7.36 -9.18 -9.67
C GLY A 153 -6.88 -9.70 -11.04
N ARG A 154 -6.77 -8.81 -12.03
CA ARG A 154 -6.24 -9.15 -13.37
C ARG A 154 -4.83 -9.72 -13.28
N VAL A 155 -3.90 -9.02 -12.62
CA VAL A 155 -2.50 -9.49 -12.49
C VAL A 155 -2.44 -10.80 -11.71
N ALA A 156 -3.22 -10.95 -10.63
CA ALA A 156 -3.26 -12.19 -9.86
C ALA A 156 -3.76 -13.37 -10.69
N ARG A 157 -4.80 -13.15 -11.50
CA ARG A 157 -5.35 -14.16 -12.42
C ARG A 157 -4.31 -14.61 -13.44
N ASP A 158 -3.61 -13.66 -14.06
CA ASP A 158 -2.53 -13.94 -15.02
C ASP A 158 -1.42 -14.77 -14.36
N LEU A 159 -0.98 -14.37 -13.16
CA LEU A 159 0.05 -15.10 -12.40
C LEU A 159 -0.38 -16.51 -11.97
N ILE A 160 -1.66 -16.71 -11.65
CA ILE A 160 -2.22 -18.02 -11.34
C ILE A 160 -2.21 -18.92 -12.58
N LEU A 161 -2.69 -18.41 -13.72
CA LEU A 161 -2.76 -19.16 -14.98
C LEU A 161 -1.36 -19.51 -15.51
N ASP A 162 -0.41 -18.56 -15.47
CA ASP A 162 0.99 -18.77 -15.86
C ASP A 162 1.67 -19.86 -15.01
N ALA A 163 1.25 -20.02 -13.75
CA ALA A 163 1.72 -21.08 -12.86
C ALA A 163 0.98 -22.42 -13.08
N GLY A 164 0.11 -22.53 -14.07
CA GLY A 164 -0.73 -23.70 -14.33
C GLY A 164 -1.82 -23.93 -13.28
N GLY A 165 -2.26 -22.84 -12.64
CA GLY A 165 -3.35 -22.82 -11.67
C GLY A 165 -4.70 -22.46 -12.28
N GLU A 166 -5.67 -22.15 -11.42
CA GLU A 166 -7.04 -21.83 -11.79
C GLU A 166 -7.59 -20.70 -10.91
N ALA A 167 -8.26 -19.72 -11.51
CA ALA A 167 -9.03 -18.72 -10.77
C ALA A 167 -10.49 -19.21 -10.66
N LEU A 168 -10.87 -19.63 -9.46
CA LEU A 168 -12.18 -20.24 -9.17
C LEU A 168 -13.31 -19.24 -9.05
N GLY A 169 -12.97 -17.96 -8.95
CA GLY A 169 -13.89 -16.85 -8.91
C GLY A 169 -13.12 -15.54 -8.98
N ASP A 170 -13.80 -14.52 -9.50
CA ASP A 170 -13.30 -13.15 -9.53
C ASP A 170 -14.51 -12.22 -9.35
N ARG A 171 -14.57 -11.55 -8.19
CA ARG A 171 -15.73 -10.80 -7.74
C ARG A 171 -15.33 -9.44 -7.22
N TYR A 172 -16.13 -8.43 -7.59
CA TYR A 172 -15.94 -7.06 -7.16
C TYR A 172 -17.18 -6.52 -6.46
N VAL A 173 -16.98 -5.94 -5.28
CA VAL A 173 -18.07 -5.33 -4.49
C VAL A 173 -17.87 -3.81 -4.38
N PRO A 174 -18.94 -3.00 -4.39
CA PRO A 174 -18.81 -1.57 -4.16
C PRO A 174 -18.09 -1.26 -2.84
N ILE A 175 -17.30 -0.17 -2.80
CA ILE A 175 -16.60 0.24 -1.59
C ILE A 175 -17.62 0.59 -0.50
N GLY A 176 -17.52 -0.05 0.66
CA GLY A 176 -18.41 0.16 1.80
C GLY A 176 -19.63 -0.76 1.81
N ASP A 177 -19.85 -1.55 0.75
CA ASP A 177 -20.88 -2.60 0.76
C ASP A 177 -20.44 -3.76 1.64
N THR A 178 -21.34 -4.24 2.49
CA THR A 178 -21.09 -5.31 3.47
C THR A 178 -21.94 -6.55 3.23
N ASP A 179 -22.77 -6.58 2.18
CA ASP A 179 -23.50 -7.79 1.77
C ASP A 179 -22.56 -8.77 1.06
N VAL A 180 -21.93 -9.64 1.85
CA VAL A 180 -20.91 -10.60 1.40
C VAL A 180 -21.39 -12.06 1.41
N ASP A 181 -22.65 -12.32 1.74
CA ASP A 181 -23.16 -13.68 1.96
C ASP A 181 -23.05 -14.55 0.71
N ARG A 182 -23.45 -14.00 -0.43
CA ARG A 182 -23.34 -14.69 -1.72
C ARG A 182 -21.88 -15.00 -2.07
N LEU A 183 -20.99 -14.05 -1.80
CA LEU A 183 -19.56 -14.20 -2.05
C LEU A 183 -18.99 -15.36 -1.22
N VAL A 184 -19.31 -15.43 0.07
CA VAL A 184 -18.86 -16.49 0.97
C VAL A 184 -19.47 -17.84 0.58
N ALA A 185 -20.73 -17.88 0.13
CA ALA A 185 -21.36 -19.10 -0.39
C ALA A 185 -20.64 -19.64 -1.65
N GLU A 186 -20.23 -18.77 -2.58
CA GLU A 186 -19.45 -19.14 -3.76
C GLU A 186 -18.06 -19.70 -3.37
N ILE A 187 -17.38 -19.08 -2.40
CA ILE A 187 -16.11 -19.56 -1.85
C ILE A 187 -16.28 -20.95 -1.21
N ARG A 188 -17.36 -21.14 -0.45
CA ARG A 188 -17.68 -22.44 0.18
C ARG A 188 -17.83 -23.55 -0.86
N ALA A 189 -18.56 -23.26 -1.94
CA ALA A 189 -18.84 -24.22 -3.01
C ALA A 189 -17.59 -24.56 -3.86
N THR A 190 -16.72 -23.57 -4.10
CA THR A 190 -15.55 -23.73 -4.98
C THR A 190 -14.32 -24.31 -4.30
N ARG A 191 -14.24 -24.20 -2.95
CA ARG A 191 -13.13 -24.69 -2.12
C ARG A 191 -11.75 -24.31 -2.68
N PRO A 192 -11.40 -23.01 -2.68
CA PRO A 192 -10.11 -22.55 -3.17
C PRO A 192 -8.97 -22.90 -2.22
N ASN A 193 -7.76 -23.02 -2.76
CA ASN A 193 -6.52 -23.17 -1.99
C ASN A 193 -6.16 -21.90 -1.21
N PHE A 194 -6.60 -20.74 -1.66
CA PHE A 194 -6.44 -19.45 -0.98
C PHE A 194 -7.46 -18.46 -1.52
N VAL A 195 -7.76 -17.42 -0.75
CA VAL A 195 -8.54 -16.28 -1.23
C VAL A 195 -7.65 -15.03 -1.26
N LEU A 196 -7.53 -14.36 -2.41
CA LEU A 196 -6.87 -13.06 -2.49
C LEU A 196 -7.90 -11.96 -2.24
N ASN A 197 -7.80 -11.32 -1.08
CA ASN A 197 -8.64 -10.20 -0.66
C ASN A 197 -7.95 -8.86 -0.98
N SER A 198 -8.51 -8.15 -1.97
CA SER A 198 -8.16 -6.79 -2.38
C SER A 198 -9.28 -5.79 -2.05
N LEU A 199 -10.18 -6.15 -1.15
CA LEU A 199 -11.18 -5.24 -0.58
C LEU A 199 -10.50 -4.20 0.32
N ILE A 200 -11.14 -3.04 0.46
CA ILE A 200 -10.73 -2.01 1.42
C ILE A 200 -11.85 -1.71 2.40
N GLY A 201 -11.48 -1.29 3.62
CA GLY A 201 -12.44 -0.71 4.55
C GLY A 201 -13.54 -1.68 5.01
N PRO A 202 -14.77 -1.17 5.30
CA PRO A 202 -15.87 -1.96 5.83
C PRO A 202 -16.18 -3.23 5.04
N SER A 203 -16.09 -3.20 3.70
CA SER A 203 -16.29 -4.38 2.85
C SER A 203 -15.29 -5.49 3.16
N SER A 204 -14.02 -5.13 3.37
CA SER A 204 -12.98 -6.08 3.75
C SER A 204 -13.23 -6.67 5.14
N TYR A 205 -13.71 -5.85 6.07
CA TYR A 205 -13.95 -6.28 7.45
C TYR A 205 -15.12 -7.26 7.53
N ALA A 206 -16.24 -6.93 6.88
CA ALA A 206 -17.39 -7.81 6.77
C ALA A 206 -17.03 -9.14 6.09
N PHE A 207 -16.22 -9.10 5.02
CA PHE A 207 -15.74 -10.29 4.34
C PHE A 207 -14.89 -11.18 5.26
N LEU A 208 -13.93 -10.60 6.00
CA LEU A 208 -13.05 -11.35 6.89
C LEU A 208 -13.82 -11.93 8.10
N GLU A 209 -14.80 -11.19 8.63
CA GLU A 209 -15.68 -11.69 9.68
C GLU A 209 -16.49 -12.91 9.20
N ALA A 210 -17.10 -12.81 8.02
CA ALA A 210 -17.87 -13.91 7.43
C ALA A 210 -16.98 -15.11 7.05
N TYR A 211 -15.75 -14.86 6.56
CA TYR A 211 -14.78 -15.93 6.28
C TYR A 211 -14.32 -16.64 7.57
N ALA A 212 -14.07 -15.88 8.65
CA ALA A 212 -13.74 -16.45 9.96
C ALA A 212 -14.91 -17.27 10.53
N ALA A 213 -16.15 -16.82 10.36
CA ALA A 213 -17.33 -17.61 10.71
C ALA A 213 -17.40 -18.92 9.92
N LEU A 214 -17.17 -18.87 8.60
CA LEU A 214 -17.10 -20.06 7.76
C LEU A 214 -16.02 -21.04 8.23
N GLY A 215 -14.84 -20.55 8.62
CA GLY A 215 -13.74 -21.38 9.15
C GLY A 215 -14.06 -22.09 10.47
N ARG A 216 -14.95 -21.51 11.30
CA ARG A 216 -15.46 -22.16 12.52
C ARG A 216 -16.43 -23.31 12.20
N GLU A 217 -17.13 -23.22 11.08
CA GLU A 217 -18.07 -24.25 10.61
C GLU A 217 -17.38 -25.36 9.81
N ASP A 218 -16.43 -25.01 8.94
CA ASP A 218 -15.70 -25.93 8.07
C ASP A 218 -14.19 -25.64 8.16
N PRO A 219 -13.41 -26.51 8.83
CA PRO A 219 -11.97 -26.33 9.06
C PRO A 219 -11.10 -26.17 7.81
N TYR A 220 -11.65 -26.43 6.63
CA TYR A 220 -10.98 -26.15 5.36
C TYR A 220 -10.74 -24.65 5.13
N PHE A 221 -11.64 -23.78 5.61
CA PHE A 221 -11.56 -22.33 5.44
C PHE A 221 -10.80 -21.68 6.61
N THR A 222 -9.62 -22.24 6.90
CA THR A 222 -8.71 -21.76 7.94
C THR A 222 -7.37 -21.40 7.33
N ALA A 223 -6.58 -20.57 8.03
CA ALA A 223 -5.25 -20.17 7.58
C ALA A 223 -4.28 -21.34 7.32
N ALA A 224 -4.55 -22.53 7.87
CA ALA A 224 -3.75 -23.72 7.63
C ALA A 224 -4.02 -24.36 6.25
N THR A 225 -5.22 -24.21 5.70
CA THR A 225 -5.66 -24.92 4.48
C THR A 225 -6.07 -23.99 3.35
N SER A 226 -6.85 -22.96 3.64
CA SER A 226 -7.28 -21.92 2.68
C SER A 226 -7.09 -20.55 3.35
N PRO A 227 -5.86 -20.00 3.35
CA PRO A 227 -5.64 -18.69 3.94
C PRO A 227 -6.25 -17.58 3.10
N VAL A 228 -6.65 -16.49 3.76
CA VAL A 228 -6.91 -15.21 3.12
C VAL A 228 -5.60 -14.45 2.98
N LEU A 229 -5.32 -13.98 1.77
CA LEU A 229 -4.14 -13.22 1.38
C LEU A 229 -4.52 -11.76 1.15
N SER A 230 -3.65 -10.81 1.48
CA SER A 230 -3.84 -9.39 1.17
C SER A 230 -2.53 -8.70 0.75
N CYS A 231 -2.67 -7.61 0.00
CA CYS A 231 -1.57 -6.70 -0.37
C CYS A 231 -1.75 -5.28 0.17
N ASN A 232 -2.84 -5.02 0.91
CA ASN A 232 -3.19 -3.69 1.40
C ASN A 232 -3.54 -3.67 2.90
N LEU A 233 -3.82 -4.84 3.51
CA LEU A 233 -4.17 -4.91 4.92
C LEU A 233 -2.92 -4.84 5.81
N THR A 234 -2.93 -3.93 6.77
CA THR A 234 -1.84 -3.65 7.71
C THR A 234 -2.37 -3.49 9.13
N GLU A 235 -1.48 -3.23 10.09
CA GLU A 235 -1.81 -2.95 11.50
C GLU A 235 -2.87 -1.85 11.66
N SER A 236 -2.97 -0.93 10.69
CA SER A 236 -3.94 0.17 10.65
C SER A 236 -5.39 -0.31 10.82
N GLU A 237 -5.68 -1.57 10.45
CA GLU A 237 -7.04 -2.12 10.38
C GLU A 237 -7.27 -3.26 11.37
N LEU A 238 -6.23 -3.78 12.02
CA LEU A 238 -6.35 -4.92 12.95
C LEU A 238 -7.30 -4.63 14.11
N GLY A 239 -7.32 -3.38 14.61
CA GLY A 239 -8.26 -2.97 15.66
C GLY A 239 -9.73 -3.04 15.23
N ALA A 240 -10.03 -2.84 13.94
CA ALA A 240 -11.39 -2.96 13.41
C ALA A 240 -11.77 -4.42 13.10
N LEU A 241 -10.78 -5.26 12.83
CA LEU A 241 -10.96 -6.68 12.52
C LEU A 241 -11.12 -7.56 13.76
N GLY A 242 -10.46 -7.18 14.86
CA GLY A 242 -10.38 -8.03 16.06
C GLY A 242 -9.91 -9.44 15.70
N ASP A 243 -10.57 -10.45 16.27
CA ASP A 243 -10.23 -11.86 16.07
C ASP A 243 -10.42 -12.34 14.62
N SER A 244 -11.24 -11.66 13.81
CA SER A 244 -11.46 -12.00 12.40
C SER A 244 -10.23 -11.74 11.52
N GLY A 245 -9.24 -11.00 12.02
CA GLY A 245 -7.95 -10.81 11.36
C GLY A 245 -6.98 -11.98 11.54
N GLU A 246 -7.25 -12.90 12.48
CA GLU A 246 -6.31 -13.96 12.85
C GLU A 246 -6.00 -14.91 11.68
N GLY A 247 -4.71 -15.21 11.48
CA GLY A 247 -4.25 -16.10 10.42
C GLY A 247 -4.20 -15.49 9.02
N LEU A 248 -4.72 -14.28 8.80
CA LEU A 248 -4.57 -13.52 7.55
C LEU A 248 -3.08 -13.37 7.19
N ILE A 249 -2.75 -13.58 5.92
CA ILE A 249 -1.40 -13.38 5.39
C ILE A 249 -1.38 -12.11 4.54
N SER A 250 -0.48 -11.18 4.84
CA SER A 250 -0.33 -9.94 4.09
C SER A 250 1.10 -9.78 3.56
N ALA A 251 1.25 -9.06 2.46
CA ALA A 251 2.55 -8.67 1.91
C ALA A 251 2.69 -7.15 1.83
N GLY A 252 3.86 -6.65 2.19
CA GLY A 252 4.17 -5.22 2.16
C GLY A 252 5.60 -4.93 2.62
N PRO A 253 6.04 -3.67 2.55
CA PRO A 253 7.42 -3.30 2.83
C PRO A 253 7.76 -3.25 4.33
N TYR A 254 6.75 -3.17 5.18
CA TYR A 254 6.89 -3.01 6.61
C TYR A 254 5.72 -3.66 7.36
N PHE A 255 6.04 -4.38 8.42
CA PHE A 255 5.11 -4.80 9.47
C PHE A 255 5.76 -4.45 10.81
N ARG A 256 4.96 -3.98 11.75
CA ARG A 256 5.41 -3.51 13.06
C ARG A 256 5.91 -4.69 13.89
N ASP A 257 7.15 -4.61 14.35
CA ASP A 257 7.62 -5.46 15.44
C ASP A 257 7.22 -4.80 16.78
N PRO A 258 6.34 -5.41 17.60
CA PRO A 258 5.93 -4.85 18.87
C PRO A 258 7.08 -4.73 19.88
N ASN A 259 8.19 -5.44 19.68
CA ASN A 259 9.35 -5.40 20.56
C ASN A 259 10.33 -4.26 20.26
N LEU A 260 10.14 -3.52 19.15
CA LEU A 260 11.00 -2.41 18.76
C LEU A 260 10.41 -1.08 19.25
N PRO A 261 11.06 -0.38 20.21
CA PRO A 261 10.63 0.95 20.64
C PRO A 261 10.69 1.95 19.48
N GLY A 262 9.72 2.86 19.41
CA GLY A 262 9.69 3.92 18.38
C GLY A 262 9.32 3.45 16.97
N ALA A 263 8.96 2.18 16.80
CA ALA A 263 8.43 1.62 15.56
C ALA A 263 7.18 2.39 15.08
N PHE A 264 6.99 2.44 13.76
CA PHE A 264 5.78 2.98 13.16
C PHE A 264 4.59 2.06 13.47
N GLY A 265 3.40 2.65 13.57
CA GLY A 265 2.16 1.93 13.82
C GLY A 265 1.81 0.96 12.70
N SER A 266 2.13 1.29 11.45
CA SER A 266 1.91 0.43 10.27
C SER A 266 2.78 0.80 9.08
N SER A 267 2.68 0.02 8.00
CA SER A 267 3.32 0.33 6.72
C SER A 267 2.89 1.66 6.11
N PHE A 268 1.61 2.05 6.27
CA PHE A 268 1.06 3.29 5.73
C PHE A 268 1.63 4.52 6.45
N GLU A 269 1.81 4.42 7.78
CA GLU A 269 2.48 5.47 8.56
C GLU A 269 3.95 5.61 8.14
N ALA A 270 4.65 4.48 8.06
CA ALA A 270 6.07 4.45 7.70
C ALA A 270 6.32 5.04 6.31
N ALA A 271 5.47 4.73 5.32
CA ALA A 271 5.61 5.24 3.97
C ALA A 271 5.29 6.74 3.87
N ALA A 272 4.26 7.22 4.55
CA ALA A 272 3.93 8.65 4.57
C ALA A 272 5.01 9.48 5.28
N TYR A 273 5.52 8.97 6.40
CA TYR A 273 6.68 9.53 7.08
C TYR A 273 7.91 9.55 6.16
N GLY A 274 8.22 8.41 5.54
CA GLY A 274 9.35 8.26 4.62
C GLY A 274 9.27 9.20 3.42
N ALA A 275 8.08 9.40 2.86
CA ALA A 275 7.83 10.35 1.77
C ALA A 275 8.20 11.79 2.16
N VAL A 276 7.69 12.29 3.30
CA VAL A 276 8.01 13.64 3.80
C VAL A 276 9.50 13.79 4.09
N ARG A 277 10.13 12.80 4.74
CA ARG A 277 11.57 12.82 5.03
C ARG A 277 12.40 12.83 3.76
N THR A 278 11.99 12.09 2.74
CA THR A 278 12.65 12.07 1.42
C THR A 278 12.55 13.43 0.74
N LEU A 279 11.37 14.05 0.77
CA LEU A 279 11.18 15.40 0.26
C LEU A 279 12.12 16.39 0.96
N ALA A 280 12.16 16.40 2.29
CA ALA A 280 13.05 17.27 3.06
C ALA A 280 14.53 17.06 2.70
N ALA A 281 14.94 15.80 2.58
CA ALA A 281 16.31 15.43 2.25
C ALA A 281 16.70 15.79 0.80
N LYS A 282 15.74 15.82 -0.13
CA LYS A 282 15.94 16.28 -1.52
C LYS A 282 15.89 17.80 -1.66
N LEU A 283 15.09 18.48 -0.84
CA LEU A 283 15.08 19.95 -0.79
C LEU A 283 16.44 20.48 -0.33
N GLY A 284 17.01 19.92 0.74
CA GLY A 284 18.29 20.36 1.28
C GLY A 284 18.30 21.88 1.54
N ALA A 285 19.30 22.60 1.05
CA ALA A 285 19.32 24.08 1.08
C ALA A 285 18.66 24.75 -0.15
N GLY A 286 18.03 23.97 -1.04
CA GLY A 286 17.50 24.43 -2.32
C GLY A 286 16.09 25.01 -2.26
N ARG A 287 15.59 25.46 -3.43
CA ARG A 287 14.24 26.01 -3.58
C ARG A 287 13.18 24.90 -3.73
N PRO A 288 11.97 25.07 -3.18
CA PRO A 288 10.88 24.09 -3.21
C PRO A 288 10.10 24.00 -4.53
N ASP A 289 10.33 24.95 -5.43
CA ASP A 289 9.64 25.13 -6.72
C ASP A 289 10.35 24.45 -7.91
N ALA A 290 11.43 23.70 -7.65
CA ALA A 290 12.06 22.89 -8.68
C ALA A 290 11.11 21.79 -9.17
N ASP A 291 11.11 21.53 -10.49
CA ASP A 291 10.44 20.37 -11.06
C ASP A 291 10.94 19.06 -10.42
N LEU A 292 10.14 18.01 -10.55
CA LEU A 292 10.42 16.75 -9.87
C LEU A 292 11.72 16.09 -10.35
N ALA A 293 12.03 16.14 -11.65
CA ALA A 293 13.25 15.56 -12.19
C ALA A 293 14.50 16.23 -11.59
N THR A 294 14.51 17.56 -11.54
CA THR A 294 15.56 18.38 -10.93
C THR A 294 15.68 18.11 -9.44
N LEU A 295 14.54 17.98 -8.73
CA LEU A 295 14.52 17.64 -7.31
C LEU A 295 15.12 16.25 -7.06
N LEU A 296 14.71 15.24 -7.82
CA LEU A 296 15.15 13.86 -7.66
C LEU A 296 16.61 13.63 -8.05
N ALA A 297 17.15 14.41 -8.99
CA ALA A 297 18.56 14.35 -9.38
C ALA A 297 19.53 14.79 -8.27
N ARG A 298 19.04 15.49 -7.23
CA ARG A 298 19.90 15.95 -6.14
C ARG A 298 20.43 14.76 -5.31
N PRO A 299 21.74 14.72 -5.01
CA PRO A 299 22.29 13.72 -4.10
C PRO A 299 21.68 13.91 -2.72
N THR A 300 21.40 12.80 -2.03
CA THR A 300 20.89 12.86 -0.66
C THR A 300 21.40 11.66 0.14
N ASN A 301 21.60 11.88 1.44
CA ASN A 301 22.06 10.86 2.39
C ASN A 301 20.93 10.34 3.29
N GLY A 302 19.66 10.65 2.96
CA GLY A 302 18.51 10.24 3.77
C GLY A 302 17.21 10.15 2.97
N GLY A 303 16.21 9.52 3.58
CA GLY A 303 14.93 9.21 2.94
C GLY A 303 14.95 7.90 2.17
N LEU A 304 13.92 7.69 1.36
CA LEU A 304 13.72 6.52 0.53
C LEU A 304 14.68 6.56 -0.67
N LYS A 305 15.21 5.39 -1.04
CA LYS A 305 15.91 5.21 -2.30
C LYS A 305 14.87 5.12 -3.42
N LEU A 306 14.94 6.02 -4.40
CA LEU A 306 14.00 6.08 -5.52
C LEU A 306 14.66 5.61 -6.82
N ASP A 307 13.96 4.81 -7.62
CA ASP A 307 14.35 4.48 -8.98
C ASP A 307 14.20 5.73 -9.86
N ALA A 308 15.29 6.16 -10.49
CA ALA A 308 15.32 7.43 -11.23
C ALA A 308 14.46 7.43 -12.50
N ARG A 309 14.07 6.26 -13.02
CA ARG A 309 13.26 6.16 -14.26
C ARG A 309 11.77 6.18 -13.98
N THR A 310 11.37 5.58 -12.87
CA THR A 310 9.96 5.32 -12.55
C THR A 310 9.49 6.08 -11.32
N GLN A 311 10.39 6.68 -10.55
CA GLN A 311 10.11 7.45 -9.33
C GLN A 311 9.49 6.61 -8.20
N HIS A 312 9.66 5.28 -8.28
CA HIS A 312 9.21 4.33 -7.30
C HIS A 312 10.29 4.05 -6.26
N ALA A 313 9.89 3.77 -5.02
CA ALA A 313 10.81 3.40 -3.97
C ALA A 313 11.38 1.98 -4.18
N VAL A 314 12.68 1.84 -3.94
CA VAL A 314 13.32 0.56 -3.64
C VAL A 314 12.95 0.24 -2.20
N LEU A 315 12.29 -0.90 -2.00
CA LEU A 315 11.67 -1.25 -0.73
C LEU A 315 12.05 -2.67 -0.32
N PRO A 316 12.13 -2.94 0.98
CA PRO A 316 12.00 -4.29 1.45
C PRO A 316 10.65 -4.89 1.03
N VAL A 317 10.58 -6.21 1.01
CA VAL A 317 9.35 -6.97 0.83
C VAL A 317 9.28 -7.96 1.97
N ALA A 318 8.18 -7.94 2.71
CA ALA A 318 7.89 -8.92 3.74
C ALA A 318 6.55 -9.60 3.46
N ILE A 319 6.46 -10.87 3.81
CA ILE A 319 5.21 -11.61 3.94
C ILE A 319 5.05 -11.87 5.43
N ALA A 320 3.92 -11.48 6.01
CA ALA A 320 3.63 -11.66 7.41
C ALA A 320 2.24 -12.26 7.61
N GLN A 321 2.06 -12.96 8.72
CA GLN A 321 0.77 -13.52 9.12
C GLN A 321 0.35 -12.93 10.46
N VAL A 322 -0.93 -12.59 10.61
CA VAL A 322 -1.49 -12.22 11.91
C VAL A 322 -1.46 -13.44 12.82
N ARG A 323 -0.74 -13.34 13.93
CA ARG A 323 -0.66 -14.33 15.00
C ARG A 323 -0.76 -13.63 16.34
N ASP A 324 -1.70 -14.06 17.16
CA ASP A 324 -2.01 -13.43 18.44
C ASP A 324 -2.30 -11.92 18.28
N GLY A 325 -3.06 -11.58 17.23
CA GLY A 325 -3.45 -10.19 16.94
C GLY A 325 -2.34 -9.27 16.42
N VAL A 326 -1.15 -9.78 16.10
CA VAL A 326 -0.05 -8.98 15.52
C VAL A 326 0.55 -9.65 14.29
N PHE A 327 1.06 -8.87 13.34
CA PHE A 327 1.78 -9.43 12.19
C PHE A 327 3.13 -10.04 12.61
N ARG A 328 3.34 -11.30 12.23
CA ARG A 328 4.61 -12.02 12.38
C ARG A 328 5.19 -12.33 11.01
N THR A 329 6.38 -11.82 10.75
CA THR A 329 7.08 -12.00 9.47
C THR A 329 7.39 -13.47 9.21
N LEU A 330 7.00 -13.97 8.04
CA LEU A 330 7.22 -15.32 7.53
C LEU A 330 8.36 -15.38 6.51
N ALA A 331 8.53 -14.33 5.72
CA ALA A 331 9.62 -14.19 4.75
C ALA A 331 9.92 -12.71 4.55
N ARG A 332 11.18 -12.39 4.24
CA ARG A 332 11.63 -11.02 4.01
C ARG A 332 12.77 -10.97 3.00
N TRP A 333 12.73 -9.96 2.15
CA TRP A 333 13.76 -9.64 1.17
C TRP A 333 14.04 -8.14 1.26
N GLU A 334 15.30 -7.75 1.26
CA GLU A 334 15.71 -6.34 1.31
C GLU A 334 15.94 -5.78 -0.09
N ASP A 335 15.90 -4.46 -0.21
CA ASP A 335 16.32 -3.73 -1.41
C ASP A 335 15.73 -4.20 -2.74
N VAL A 336 14.44 -4.57 -2.76
CA VAL A 336 13.75 -4.99 -3.97
C VAL A 336 13.48 -3.79 -4.86
N ALA A 337 14.13 -3.75 -6.03
CA ALA A 337 13.93 -2.70 -7.02
C ALA A 337 12.49 -2.73 -7.57
N PRO A 338 11.86 -1.57 -7.79
CA PRO A 338 10.52 -1.51 -8.32
C PRO A 338 10.51 -1.89 -9.82
N ASP A 339 9.46 -2.60 -10.22
CA ASP A 339 9.14 -2.93 -11.61
C ASP A 339 7.63 -2.78 -11.81
N PRO A 340 7.12 -1.53 -11.83
CA PRO A 340 5.68 -1.26 -11.85
C PRO A 340 4.99 -1.80 -13.11
N TYR A 341 5.73 -2.07 -14.18
CA TYR A 341 5.22 -2.62 -15.43
C TYR A 341 5.43 -4.14 -15.57
N LEU A 342 6.01 -4.81 -14.56
CA LEU A 342 6.33 -6.24 -14.59
C LEU A 342 7.10 -6.66 -15.84
N SER A 343 7.99 -5.78 -16.30
CA SER A 343 8.69 -5.90 -17.59
C SER A 343 10.01 -6.67 -17.48
N ARG A 344 10.57 -6.78 -16.28
CA ARG A 344 11.87 -7.40 -16.03
C ARG A 344 11.66 -8.85 -15.60
N ARG A 345 12.34 -9.78 -16.26
CA ARG A 345 12.23 -11.22 -15.93
C ARG A 345 12.79 -11.56 -14.53
N ASP A 346 13.73 -10.76 -14.02
CA ASP A 346 14.50 -11.02 -12.78
C ASP A 346 14.17 -10.09 -11.62
N SER A 347 13.15 -9.21 -11.72
CA SER A 347 12.82 -8.19 -10.71
C SER A 347 12.14 -8.72 -9.45
N CYS A 348 12.11 -10.04 -9.26
CA CYS A 348 11.43 -10.67 -8.15
C CYS A 348 12.41 -11.47 -7.29
N PRO A 349 12.38 -11.30 -5.95
CA PRO A 349 13.20 -12.11 -5.07
C PRO A 349 12.92 -13.60 -5.26
N ALA A 350 13.98 -14.38 -5.48
CA ALA A 350 13.88 -15.83 -5.57
C ALA A 350 13.36 -16.39 -4.24
N SER A 351 12.34 -17.26 -4.29
CA SER A 351 11.95 -18.03 -3.11
C SER A 351 13.10 -18.99 -2.78
N SER A 352 13.66 -18.93 -1.57
CA SER A 352 14.56 -19.99 -1.09
C SER A 352 13.79 -21.31 -1.12
N ARG A 353 14.06 -22.16 -2.12
CA ARG A 353 13.61 -23.55 -2.10
C ARG A 353 14.24 -24.20 -0.87
N PRO A 354 13.50 -24.98 -0.06
CA PRO A 354 14.14 -25.79 0.97
C PRO A 354 15.24 -26.65 0.30
N PRO A 355 16.43 -26.76 0.90
CA PRO A 355 17.50 -27.58 0.34
C PRO A 355 16.99 -29.01 0.24
N LEU A 356 17.01 -29.57 -0.98
CA LEU A 356 16.76 -30.98 -1.18
C LEU A 356 17.87 -31.76 -0.47
N SER A 357 17.54 -32.42 0.63
CA SER A 357 18.43 -33.41 1.22
C SER A 357 18.30 -34.71 0.44
N VAL A 358 19.41 -35.22 -0.10
CA VAL A 358 19.48 -36.60 -0.55
C VAL A 358 19.28 -37.47 0.69
N VAL A 359 18.20 -38.26 0.70
CA VAL A 359 18.04 -39.32 1.70
C VAL A 359 18.93 -40.46 1.25
N SER A 360 20.09 -40.59 1.88
CA SER A 360 20.97 -41.76 1.80
C SER A 360 20.59 -42.80 2.82
#